data_AF-A0A7I8IQK6-F1
#
_entry.id   AF-A0A7I8IQK6-F1
#
_cell.length_a   1.000
_cell.length_b   1.000
_cell.length_c   1.000
_cell.angle_alpha   90.00
_cell.angle_beta   90.00
_cell.angle_gamma   90.00
#
_symmetry.space_group_name_H-M   'P 1'
#
loop_
_entity.id
_entity.type
_entity.pdbx_description
1 polymer ?
#
loop_
_entity_poly.entity_id
_entity_poly.type
_entity_poly.pdbx_seq_one_letter_code
_entity_poly.pdbx_strand_id
1 'polypeptide(L)'
;MRSWQGFFHVAVVTFSVWLFRETIFEVLQCWNGRPPSDGLMVGSYILLTGLSCVPIVALHFPDVESAKRFLVLVIATALLFILTEPSFPPPLAHQSDLIKAAHQYSDDMLLYGPIESKPTWPACLLIATTVLLLAAATSAIPIRHTIKFRAPYAVAVGTTLGIYICAEHFPKSQFLHPFIITSVTCGSIFLVFTHLPSASSPRLLPWVFALLVALHPVSYLLEGQLNTASVTTSEGARETLMGLHATLFMLIALQIKLRLASNAGEKAAERSTSQAVSKSGRSSLPAKLRFANQRRASVSIKALTSEAGWTPAVGNISTVLCFVVSLTLNMKLTGGSARSIFLLAPILLLLNQDSGIFTGLGDKRRYFPVAAVTSGYLFLAAVCRIWKELSEGDIGGPGWVFAVKNGGLLTLVSPNHVSLIRFMWDYAKQTDTQLLLLTVPLSLLSVIAADVIPIRVLGLLAVAYSLVQFFVSTRIRIAGMKYI
;
A
#
# COMPACT_ATOMS: atom_id res chain seq x y z
N MET A 1 44.51 -1.19 1.56
CA MET A 1 44.69 -0.51 2.88
C MET A 1 44.22 -1.46 3.99
N ARG A 2 44.84 -1.50 5.17
CA ARG A 2 44.36 -2.36 6.28
C ARG A 2 43.09 -1.76 6.91
N SER A 3 42.20 -2.58 7.46
CA SER A 3 40.92 -2.12 8.03
C SER A 3 41.08 -1.05 9.11
N TRP A 4 42.08 -1.18 9.99
CA TRP A 4 42.40 -0.19 11.03
C TRP A 4 42.73 1.19 10.46
N GLN A 5 43.47 1.26 9.35
CA GLN A 5 43.78 2.52 8.68
C GLN A 5 42.51 3.17 8.13
N GLY A 6 41.54 2.36 7.65
CA GLY A 6 40.23 2.85 7.22
C GLY A 6 39.47 3.52 8.34
N PHE A 7 39.40 2.87 9.51
CA PHE A 7 38.79 3.46 10.70
C PHE A 7 39.49 4.73 11.16
N PHE A 8 40.82 4.78 11.08
CA PHE A 8 41.58 5.99 11.40
C PHE A 8 41.23 7.15 10.46
N HIS A 9 41.18 6.92 9.16
CA HIS A 9 40.76 7.96 8.21
C HIS A 9 39.33 8.45 8.46
N VAL A 10 38.38 7.54 8.76
CA VAL A 10 37.01 7.93 9.12
C VAL A 10 37.01 8.78 10.40
N ALA A 11 37.80 8.42 11.40
CA ALA A 11 37.91 9.21 12.64
C ALA A 11 38.48 10.61 12.38
N VAL A 12 39.52 10.72 11.57
CA VAL A 12 40.11 12.01 11.17
C VAL A 12 39.09 12.85 10.41
N VAL A 13 38.39 12.29 9.41
CA VAL A 13 37.35 13.00 8.64
C VAL A 13 36.23 13.48 9.55
N THR A 14 35.74 12.63 10.46
CA THR A 14 34.68 12.98 11.41
C THR A 14 35.14 14.13 12.33
N PHE A 15 36.37 14.06 12.83
CA PHE A 15 36.95 15.10 13.66
C PHE A 15 37.13 16.41 12.90
N SER A 16 37.59 16.37 11.64
CA SER A 16 37.68 17.53 10.77
C SER A 16 36.32 18.19 10.57
N VAL A 17 35.28 17.43 10.21
CA VAL A 17 33.92 17.97 10.05
C VAL A 17 33.41 18.61 11.34
N TRP A 18 33.70 18.01 12.50
CA TRP A 18 33.32 18.57 13.80
C TRP A 18 34.05 19.89 14.14
N LEU A 19 35.29 20.06 13.70
CA LEU A 19 36.02 21.33 13.84
C LEU A 19 35.44 22.43 12.94
N PHE A 20 34.97 22.09 11.73
CA PHE A 20 34.35 23.03 10.79
C PHE A 20 32.86 23.30 11.06
N ARG A 21 32.35 22.90 12.23
CA ARG A 21 30.91 22.98 12.57
C ARG A 21 30.31 24.39 12.46
N GLU A 22 31.07 25.43 12.80
CA GLU A 22 30.61 26.84 12.77
C GLU A 22 30.51 27.32 11.32
N THR A 23 31.49 27.00 10.47
CA THR A 23 31.45 27.33 9.04
C THR A 23 30.28 26.65 8.34
N ILE A 24 29.99 25.40 8.70
CA ILE A 24 28.83 24.67 8.18
C ILE A 24 27.53 25.38 8.61
N PHE A 25 27.45 25.82 9.86
CA PHE A 25 26.31 26.59 10.36
C PHE A 25 26.11 27.89 9.58
N GLU A 26 27.16 28.68 9.40
CA GLU A 26 27.10 29.96 8.67
C GLU A 26 26.65 29.76 7.21
N VAL A 27 27.18 28.76 6.53
CA VAL A 27 26.79 28.44 5.14
C VAL A 27 25.32 28.04 5.07
N LEU A 28 24.84 27.20 6.00
CA LEU A 28 23.43 26.80 6.07
C LEU A 28 22.51 27.97 6.41
N GLN A 29 22.91 28.85 7.32
CA GLN A 29 22.17 30.05 7.67
C GLN A 29 22.11 31.03 6.50
N CYS A 30 23.22 31.22 5.79
CA CYS A 30 23.28 32.04 4.59
C CYS A 30 22.36 31.50 3.49
N TRP A 31 22.32 30.18 3.31
CA TRP A 31 21.46 29.52 2.32
C TRP A 31 19.97 29.61 2.67
N ASN A 32 19.61 29.33 3.92
CA ASN A 32 18.21 29.29 4.35
C ASN A 32 17.63 30.66 4.72
N GLY A 33 18.49 31.68 4.94
CA GLY A 33 18.09 32.99 5.43
C GLY A 33 17.58 33.01 6.88
N ARG A 34 17.64 31.87 7.59
CA ARG A 34 17.20 31.68 8.98
C ARG A 34 18.15 30.71 9.70
N PRO A 35 18.24 30.73 11.05
CA PRO A 35 19.06 29.76 11.76
C PRO A 35 18.62 28.32 11.41
N PRO A 36 19.57 27.43 11.05
CA PRO A 36 19.27 26.04 10.70
C PRO A 36 18.77 25.26 11.94
N SER A 37 17.79 24.38 11.72
CA SER A 37 17.29 23.48 12.77
C SER A 37 18.37 22.48 13.21
N ASP A 38 18.29 22.00 14.45
CA ASP A 38 19.27 21.03 14.98
C ASP A 38 19.36 19.77 14.11
N GLY A 39 18.22 19.28 13.59
CA GLY A 39 18.17 18.14 12.68
C GLY A 39 18.89 18.39 11.36
N LEU A 40 18.73 19.57 10.77
CA LEU A 40 19.45 19.98 9.56
C LEU A 40 20.96 20.08 9.82
N MET A 41 21.36 20.59 10.98
CA MET A 41 22.76 20.68 11.40
C MET A 41 23.40 19.29 11.53
N VAL A 42 22.82 18.42 12.36
CA VAL A 42 23.31 17.06 12.58
C VAL A 42 23.31 16.26 11.27
N GLY A 43 22.24 16.37 10.48
CA GLY A 43 22.15 15.71 9.18
C GLY A 43 23.24 16.17 8.22
N SER A 44 23.52 17.48 8.17
CA SER A 44 24.60 18.04 7.33
C SER A 44 25.99 17.57 7.77
N TYR A 45 26.25 17.46 9.08
CA TYR A 45 27.50 16.90 9.59
C TYR A 45 27.71 15.45 9.13
N ILE A 46 26.68 14.60 9.33
CA ILE A 46 26.74 13.18 8.90
C ILE A 46 26.89 13.09 7.38
N LEU A 47 26.21 13.97 6.62
CA LEU A 47 26.30 13.99 5.15
C LEU A 47 27.71 14.31 4.68
N LEU A 48 28.33 15.37 5.23
CA LEU A 48 29.68 15.79 4.86
C LEU A 48 30.72 14.74 5.24
N THR A 49 30.59 14.12 6.41
CA THR A 49 31.45 12.99 6.80
C THR A 49 31.28 11.82 5.82
N GLY A 50 30.05 11.45 5.47
CA GLY A 50 29.75 10.39 4.51
C GLY A 50 30.34 10.67 3.12
N LEU A 51 30.07 11.85 2.56
CA LEU A 51 30.58 12.28 1.25
C LEU A 51 32.11 12.30 1.20
N SER A 52 32.75 12.77 2.27
CA SER A 52 34.21 12.78 2.39
C SER A 52 34.82 11.37 2.46
N CYS A 53 34.05 10.37 2.91
CA CYS A 53 34.47 8.97 2.96
C CYS A 53 34.30 8.22 1.61
N VAL A 54 33.54 8.77 0.65
CA VAL A 54 33.33 8.16 -0.68
C VAL A 54 34.64 7.81 -1.41
N PRO A 55 35.61 8.72 -1.60
CA PRO A 55 36.84 8.40 -2.32
C PRO A 55 37.68 7.34 -1.59
N ILE A 56 37.66 7.31 -0.26
CA ILE A 56 38.38 6.30 0.53
C ILE A 56 37.81 4.91 0.24
N VAL A 57 36.48 4.76 0.29
CA VAL A 57 35.82 3.48 0.02
C VAL A 57 35.97 3.08 -1.45
N ALA A 58 35.80 4.01 -2.38
CA ALA A 58 35.87 3.73 -3.81
C ALA A 58 37.27 3.30 -4.28
N LEU A 59 38.33 3.96 -3.78
CA LEU A 59 39.70 3.71 -4.23
C LEU A 59 40.41 2.62 -3.43
N HIS A 60 40.20 2.55 -2.10
CA HIS A 60 41.00 1.67 -1.23
C HIS A 60 40.26 0.38 -0.81
N PHE A 61 38.93 0.33 -0.96
CA PHE A 61 38.10 -0.81 -0.61
C PHE A 61 37.05 -1.17 -1.69
N PRO A 62 37.45 -1.30 -2.99
CA PRO A 62 36.50 -1.58 -4.07
C PRO A 62 35.83 -2.95 -3.92
N ASP A 63 36.52 -3.94 -3.32
CA ASP A 63 36.02 -5.31 -3.22
C ASP A 63 35.19 -5.55 -1.94
N VAL A 64 35.18 -4.60 -1.00
CA VAL A 64 34.50 -4.76 0.28
C VAL A 64 33.07 -4.23 0.19
N GLU A 65 32.13 -5.10 -0.15
CA GLU A 65 30.71 -4.72 -0.28
C GLU A 65 30.11 -4.15 1.00
N SER A 66 30.54 -4.62 2.18
CA SER A 66 30.06 -4.11 3.47
C SER A 66 30.38 -2.62 3.63
N ALA A 67 31.58 -2.17 3.24
CA ALA A 67 31.99 -0.77 3.33
C ALA A 67 31.11 0.13 2.45
N LYS A 68 30.79 -0.32 1.22
CA LYS A 68 29.87 0.38 0.31
C LYS A 68 28.46 0.48 0.90
N ARG A 69 27.95 -0.62 1.49
CA ARG A 69 26.62 -0.65 2.12
C ARG A 69 26.53 0.27 3.33
N PHE A 70 27.56 0.28 4.19
CA PHE A 70 27.62 1.20 5.33
C PHE A 70 27.69 2.66 4.89
N LEU A 71 28.47 2.97 3.85
CA LEU A 71 28.53 4.32 3.29
C LEU A 71 27.15 4.80 2.79
N VAL A 72 26.42 3.96 2.06
CA VAL A 72 25.05 4.26 1.61
C VAL A 72 24.12 4.50 2.80
N LEU A 73 24.25 3.69 3.86
CA LEU A 73 23.43 3.81 5.07
C LEU A 73 23.74 5.11 5.84
N VAL A 74 25.00 5.53 5.94
CA VAL A 74 25.40 6.81 6.55
C VAL A 74 24.80 7.98 5.77
N ILE A 75 24.92 7.99 4.44
CA ILE A 75 24.34 9.03 3.59
C ILE A 75 22.82 9.06 3.70
N ALA A 76 22.16 7.89 3.69
CA ALA A 76 20.71 7.82 3.87
C ALA A 76 20.27 8.32 5.24
N THR A 77 21.04 8.03 6.29
CA THR A 77 20.77 8.50 7.65
C THR A 77 20.88 10.03 7.71
N ALA A 78 21.92 10.60 7.10
CA ALA A 78 22.08 12.04 6.99
C ALA A 78 20.89 12.72 6.29
N LEU A 79 20.45 12.18 5.15
CA LEU A 79 19.29 12.68 4.43
C LEU A 79 18.00 12.58 5.25
N LEU A 80 17.82 11.51 6.03
CA LEU A 80 16.67 11.37 6.92
C LEU A 80 16.67 12.44 8.02
N PHE A 81 17.82 12.75 8.62
CA PHE A 81 17.93 13.86 9.58
C PHE A 81 17.62 15.23 8.97
N ILE A 82 18.07 15.46 7.72
CA ILE A 82 17.78 16.69 6.98
C ILE A 82 16.28 16.80 6.65
N LEU A 83 15.62 15.69 6.26
CA LEU A 83 14.22 15.71 5.85
C LEU A 83 13.23 15.72 7.03
N THR A 84 13.57 15.07 8.13
CA THR A 84 12.68 14.96 9.30
C THR A 84 12.88 16.09 10.30
N GLU A 85 14.01 16.82 10.21
CA GLU A 85 14.39 17.94 11.07
C GLU A 85 14.02 17.73 12.56
N PRO A 86 14.47 16.63 13.20
CA PRO A 86 14.17 16.43 14.61
C PRO A 86 14.78 17.58 15.41
N SER A 87 13.97 18.24 16.23
CA SER A 87 14.50 19.13 17.25
C SER A 87 15.35 18.29 18.22
N PHE A 88 16.37 18.84 18.87
CA PHE A 88 17.10 18.10 19.90
C PHE A 88 16.97 18.80 21.25
N PRO A 89 16.91 18.06 22.37
CA PRO A 89 16.95 18.70 23.67
C PRO A 89 18.34 19.36 23.87
N PRO A 90 18.39 20.49 24.59
CA PRO A 90 19.60 21.32 24.74
C PRO A 90 20.88 20.61 25.23
N PRO A 91 20.88 19.52 26.02
CA PRO A 91 22.12 18.83 26.38
C PRO A 91 22.72 17.99 25.24
N LEU A 92 21.92 17.58 24.24
CA LEU A 92 22.38 16.82 23.07
C LEU A 92 22.73 17.76 21.91
N ALA A 93 22.04 18.89 21.80
CA ALA A 93 22.42 19.99 20.95
C ALA A 93 23.59 20.73 21.62
N HIS A 94 24.80 20.18 21.52
CA HIS A 94 26.03 20.84 21.99
C HIS A 94 26.28 22.09 21.12
N GLN A 95 25.54 23.16 21.40
CA GLN A 95 25.51 24.40 20.64
C GLN A 95 26.63 25.31 21.13
N SER A 96 27.45 25.78 20.20
CA SER A 96 28.38 26.88 20.43
C SER A 96 27.61 28.14 20.82
N ASP A 97 28.28 29.09 21.47
CA ASP A 97 27.63 30.33 21.91
C ASP A 97 27.11 31.17 20.72
N LEU A 98 27.71 31.01 19.53
CA LEU A 98 27.24 31.62 18.28
C LEU A 98 25.90 31.02 17.81
N ILE A 99 25.75 29.70 17.91
CA ILE A 99 24.52 28.99 17.54
C ILE A 99 23.40 29.29 18.55
N LYS A 100 23.72 29.42 19.85
CA LYS A 100 22.76 29.82 20.89
C LYS A 100 22.26 31.24 20.67
N ALA A 101 23.17 32.19 20.39
CA ALA A 101 22.81 33.58 20.15
C ALA A 101 21.88 33.74 18.94
N ALA A 102 22.06 32.93 17.89
CA ALA A 102 21.19 32.94 16.72
C ALA A 102 19.76 32.42 17.00
N HIS A 103 19.59 31.53 17.97
CA HIS A 103 18.28 30.98 18.36
C HIS A 103 17.58 31.77 19.48
N GLN A 104 18.32 32.65 20.17
CA GLN A 104 17.82 33.47 21.29
C GLN A 104 17.39 34.88 20.89
N TYR A 105 17.19 35.15 19.60
CA TYR A 105 16.68 36.45 19.17
C TYR A 105 15.29 36.67 19.80
N SER A 106 15.23 37.57 20.78
CA SER A 106 14.12 37.78 21.72
C SER A 106 12.79 38.14 21.04
N ASP A 107 12.84 38.51 19.76
CA ASP A 107 11.68 38.91 18.99
C ASP A 107 10.80 37.71 18.58
N ASP A 108 11.34 36.51 18.37
CA ASP A 108 10.55 35.36 17.90
C ASP A 108 9.55 34.87 18.96
N MET A 109 9.93 34.89 20.25
CA MET A 109 9.04 34.53 21.35
C MET A 109 7.93 35.57 21.56
N LEU A 110 8.22 36.84 21.26
CA LEU A 110 7.27 37.95 21.33
C LEU A 110 6.31 37.99 20.13
N LEU A 111 6.77 37.59 18.94
CA LEU A 111 6.00 37.64 17.69
C LEU A 111 5.17 36.36 17.43
N TYR A 112 5.69 35.18 17.79
CA TYR A 112 5.09 33.88 17.48
C TYR A 112 4.56 33.11 18.71
N GLY A 113 4.74 33.65 19.92
CA GLY A 113 4.34 33.01 21.16
C GLY A 113 5.26 31.83 21.57
N PRO A 114 4.99 31.19 22.72
CA PRO A 114 5.80 30.07 23.18
C PRO A 114 5.68 28.90 22.19
N ILE A 115 6.79 28.55 21.55
CA ILE A 115 6.90 27.37 20.70
C ILE A 115 6.75 26.15 21.62
N GLU A 116 5.61 25.45 21.55
CA GLU A 116 5.44 24.17 22.24
C GLU A 116 6.52 23.20 21.73
N SER A 117 7.44 22.84 22.63
CA SER A 117 8.52 21.91 22.31
C SER A 117 7.93 20.53 22.02
N LYS A 118 7.86 20.18 20.73
CA LYS A 118 7.47 18.83 20.33
C LYS A 118 8.51 17.83 20.83
N PRO A 119 8.09 16.69 21.40
CA PRO A 119 9.03 15.66 21.81
C PRO A 119 9.82 15.15 20.60
N THR A 120 11.12 15.00 20.77
CA THR A 120 12.09 14.74 19.70
C THR A 120 12.31 13.26 19.43
N TRP A 121 12.08 12.45 20.48
CA TRP A 121 12.27 11.02 20.47
C TRP A 121 11.41 10.25 19.45
N PRO A 122 10.17 10.66 19.06
CA PRO A 122 9.40 9.95 18.04
C PRO A 122 10.07 10.04 16.66
N ALA A 123 10.56 11.21 16.26
CA ALA A 123 11.27 11.38 14.99
C ALA A 123 12.55 10.52 14.96
N CYS A 124 13.28 10.45 16.07
CA CYS A 124 14.43 9.55 16.20
C CYS A 124 14.06 8.07 16.03
N LEU A 125 12.90 7.63 16.53
CA LEU A 125 12.41 6.27 16.29
C LEU A 125 12.07 6.03 14.82
N LEU A 126 11.47 7.01 14.13
CA LEU A 126 11.22 6.89 12.69
C LEU A 126 12.52 6.79 11.90
N ILE A 127 13.52 7.60 12.21
CA ILE A 127 14.86 7.51 11.60
C ILE A 127 15.47 6.13 11.88
N ALA A 128 15.42 5.65 13.13
CA ALA A 128 15.94 4.34 13.49
C ALA A 128 15.25 3.20 12.73
N THR A 129 13.91 3.24 12.60
CA THR A 129 13.14 2.22 11.86
C THR A 129 13.48 2.21 10.38
N THR A 130 13.57 3.37 9.74
CA THR A 130 13.86 3.51 8.31
C THR A 130 15.30 3.08 7.99
N VAL A 131 16.26 3.46 8.83
CA VAL A 131 17.65 2.98 8.74
C VAL A 131 17.72 1.47 8.93
N LEU A 132 16.98 0.90 9.89
CA LEU A 132 16.95 -0.54 10.14
C LEU A 132 16.31 -1.33 8.97
N LEU A 133 15.30 -0.77 8.31
CA LEU A 133 14.72 -1.31 7.07
C LEU A 133 15.71 -1.24 5.90
N LEU A 134 16.40 -0.11 5.72
CA LEU A 134 17.38 0.05 4.67
C LEU A 134 18.62 -0.84 4.88
N ALA A 135 19.03 -1.04 6.13
CA ALA A 135 20.11 -1.95 6.52
C ALA A 135 19.78 -3.41 6.14
N ALA A 136 18.51 -3.79 6.28
CA ALA A 136 18.04 -5.12 5.86
C ALA A 136 17.96 -5.26 4.34
N ALA A 137 17.46 -4.23 3.65
CA ALA A 137 17.34 -4.22 2.18
C ALA A 137 18.71 -4.27 1.50
N THR A 138 19.69 -3.54 2.01
CA THR A 138 21.08 -3.53 1.54
C THR A 138 21.88 -4.74 2.02
N SER A 139 21.30 -5.63 2.82
CA SER A 139 21.98 -6.76 3.47
C SER A 139 23.21 -6.37 4.28
N ALA A 140 23.22 -5.17 4.86
CA ALA A 140 24.19 -4.78 5.88
C ALA A 140 23.98 -5.60 7.17
N ILE A 141 22.73 -5.94 7.48
CA ILE A 141 22.39 -6.90 8.53
C ILE A 141 22.17 -8.27 7.89
N PRO A 142 22.80 -9.36 8.38
CA PRO A 142 22.77 -10.68 7.76
C PRO A 142 21.44 -11.45 7.94
N ILE A 143 20.29 -10.76 7.90
CA ILE A 143 18.93 -11.31 8.13
C ILE A 143 18.60 -12.42 7.12
N ARG A 144 19.13 -12.32 5.90
CA ARG A 144 18.97 -13.35 4.87
C ARG A 144 19.63 -14.68 5.28
N HIS A 145 20.82 -14.62 5.87
CA HIS A 145 21.65 -15.79 6.13
C HIS A 145 21.42 -16.41 7.52
N THR A 146 21.10 -15.60 8.53
CA THR A 146 20.97 -16.07 9.91
C THR A 146 19.52 -16.01 10.39
N ILE A 147 18.85 -17.18 10.40
CA ILE A 147 17.43 -17.32 10.77
C ILE A 147 17.14 -16.76 12.17
N LYS A 148 18.07 -16.91 13.12
CA LYS A 148 17.94 -16.46 14.51
C LYS A 148 17.71 -14.95 14.64
N PHE A 149 18.18 -14.14 13.69
CA PHE A 149 18.02 -12.69 13.74
C PHE A 149 16.70 -12.19 13.12
N ARG A 150 15.96 -13.03 12.38
CA ARG A 150 14.74 -12.59 11.66
C ARG A 150 13.60 -12.21 12.60
N ALA A 151 13.36 -13.03 13.63
CA ALA A 151 12.31 -12.77 14.63
C ALA A 151 12.58 -11.50 15.46
N PRO A 152 13.75 -11.35 16.13
CA PRO A 152 14.02 -10.14 16.90
C PRO A 152 14.07 -8.89 16.02
N TYR A 153 14.56 -9.01 14.78
CA TYR A 153 14.51 -7.91 13.81
C TYR A 153 13.07 -7.47 13.50
N ALA A 154 12.19 -8.40 13.16
CA ALA A 154 10.81 -8.09 12.81
C ALA A 154 10.05 -7.47 14.00
N VAL A 155 10.28 -8.00 15.20
CA VAL A 155 9.73 -7.44 16.44
C VAL A 155 10.27 -6.02 16.66
N ALA A 156 11.59 -5.81 16.59
CA ALA A 156 12.21 -4.51 16.81
C ALA A 156 11.71 -3.44 15.82
N VAL A 157 11.63 -3.75 14.53
CA VAL A 157 11.08 -2.82 13.51
C VAL A 157 9.61 -2.51 13.81
N GLY A 158 8.83 -3.53 14.13
CA GLY A 158 7.39 -3.38 14.37
C GLY A 158 7.09 -2.59 15.64
N THR A 159 7.81 -2.83 16.73
CA THR A 159 7.63 -2.13 18.00
C THR A 159 8.09 -0.68 17.90
N THR A 160 9.26 -0.41 17.31
CA THR A 160 9.76 0.96 17.14
C THR A 160 8.84 1.80 16.26
N LEU A 161 8.34 1.24 15.15
CA LEU A 161 7.36 1.93 14.30
C LEU A 161 6.01 2.10 15.00
N GLY A 162 5.54 1.07 15.74
CA GLY A 162 4.30 1.14 16.50
C GLY A 162 4.34 2.22 17.58
N ILE A 163 5.43 2.31 18.34
CA ILE A 163 5.63 3.35 19.36
C ILE A 163 5.64 4.74 18.71
N TYR A 164 6.32 4.90 17.57
CA TYR A 164 6.31 6.16 16.82
C TYR A 164 4.88 6.59 16.44
N ILE A 165 4.09 5.66 15.86
CA ILE A 165 2.70 5.95 15.46
C ILE A 165 1.87 6.37 16.67
N CYS A 166 2.00 5.66 17.80
CA CYS A 166 1.29 5.99 19.03
C CYS A 166 1.66 7.38 19.57
N ALA A 167 2.95 7.73 19.57
CA ALA A 167 3.43 9.00 20.10
C ALA A 167 3.00 10.20 19.24
N GLU A 168 3.07 10.06 17.92
CA GLU A 168 2.80 11.15 16.98
C GLU A 168 1.30 11.32 16.72
N HIS A 169 0.56 10.22 16.54
CA HIS A 169 -0.83 10.27 16.06
C HIS A 169 -1.86 10.03 17.19
N PHE A 170 -1.46 9.43 18.31
CA PHE A 170 -2.38 9.07 19.41
C PHE A 170 -1.84 9.49 20.80
N PRO A 171 -1.40 10.74 21.01
CA PRO A 171 -0.76 11.14 22.28
C PRO A 171 -1.69 11.04 23.50
N LYS A 172 -3.01 11.17 23.31
CA LYS A 172 -4.00 11.19 24.39
C LYS A 172 -4.61 9.81 24.71
N SER A 173 -4.53 8.84 23.79
CA SER A 173 -5.23 7.55 23.90
C SER A 173 -4.31 6.42 24.40
N GLN A 174 -3.91 6.47 25.67
CA GLN A 174 -2.98 5.49 26.27
C GLN A 174 -3.47 4.03 26.17
N PHE A 175 -4.78 3.81 26.28
CA PHE A 175 -5.36 2.46 26.19
C PHE A 175 -5.27 1.84 24.79
N LEU A 176 -5.16 2.65 23.73
CA LEU A 176 -4.99 2.16 22.36
C LEU A 176 -3.55 1.74 22.04
N HIS A 177 -2.57 2.31 22.74
CA HIS A 177 -1.15 2.07 22.48
C HIS A 177 -0.77 0.58 22.40
N PRO A 178 -1.16 -0.30 23.36
CA PRO A 178 -0.80 -1.72 23.27
C PRO A 178 -1.41 -2.39 22.04
N PHE A 179 -2.63 -2.02 21.63
CA PHE A 179 -3.28 -2.60 20.45
C PHE A 179 -2.60 -2.18 19.16
N ILE A 180 -2.29 -0.89 19.02
CA ILE A 180 -1.61 -0.35 17.82
C ILE A 180 -0.20 -0.95 17.71
N ILE A 181 0.57 -0.97 18.79
CA ILE A 181 1.91 -1.55 18.82
C ILE A 181 1.84 -3.04 18.45
N THR A 182 0.86 -3.77 18.98
CA THR A 182 0.69 -5.20 18.68
C THR A 182 0.29 -5.41 17.21
N SER A 183 -0.63 -4.62 16.66
CA SER A 183 -1.04 -4.71 15.25
C SER A 183 0.13 -4.42 14.29
N VAL A 184 0.89 -3.36 14.53
CA VAL A 184 2.05 -2.99 13.71
C VAL A 184 3.15 -4.05 13.82
N THR A 185 3.37 -4.59 15.03
CA THR A 185 4.32 -5.68 15.26
C THR A 185 3.91 -6.97 14.56
N CYS A 186 2.63 -7.36 14.63
CA CYS A 186 2.10 -8.51 13.89
C CYS A 186 2.25 -8.33 12.38
N GLY A 187 1.96 -7.13 11.87
CA GLY A 187 2.19 -6.77 10.46
C GLY A 187 3.66 -6.91 10.06
N SER A 188 4.59 -6.39 10.86
CA SER A 188 6.04 -6.51 10.61
C SER A 188 6.51 -7.97 10.61
N ILE A 189 6.10 -8.77 11.60
CA ILE A 189 6.39 -10.21 11.65
C ILE A 189 5.86 -10.89 10.39
N PHE A 190 4.62 -10.61 10.00
CA PHE A 190 4.02 -11.18 8.80
C PHE A 190 4.84 -10.82 7.54
N LEU A 191 5.20 -9.55 7.35
CA LEU A 191 5.95 -9.09 6.18
C LEU A 191 7.37 -9.68 6.12
N VAL A 192 8.10 -9.72 7.24
CA VAL A 192 9.47 -10.27 7.27
C VAL A 192 9.47 -11.77 6.99
N PHE A 193 8.57 -12.54 7.61
CA PHE A 193 8.51 -13.99 7.40
C PHE A 193 7.83 -14.38 6.08
N THR A 194 7.02 -13.50 5.46
CA THR A 194 6.58 -13.70 4.09
C THR A 194 7.70 -13.44 3.08
N HIS A 195 8.58 -12.47 3.31
CA HIS A 195 9.73 -12.24 2.42
C HIS A 195 10.85 -13.27 2.62
N LEU A 196 11.13 -13.67 3.87
CA LEU A 196 12.20 -14.61 4.23
C LEU A 196 11.63 -15.81 4.99
N PRO A 197 11.06 -16.81 4.28
CA PRO A 197 10.40 -17.94 4.92
C PRO A 197 11.35 -18.74 5.81
N SER A 198 10.80 -19.27 6.89
CA SER A 198 11.45 -20.17 7.85
C SER A 198 10.62 -21.45 7.98
N ALA A 199 11.21 -22.53 8.50
CA ALA A 199 10.51 -23.81 8.68
C ALA A 199 9.22 -23.70 9.52
N SER A 200 9.17 -22.77 10.47
CA SER A 200 7.98 -22.51 11.31
C SER A 200 6.95 -21.55 10.67
N SER A 201 7.32 -20.86 9.60
CA SER A 201 6.48 -19.85 8.93
C SER A 201 5.10 -20.37 8.51
N PRO A 202 4.95 -21.51 7.81
CA PRO A 202 3.64 -21.95 7.32
C PRO A 202 2.66 -22.31 8.44
N ARG A 203 3.17 -22.67 9.63
CA ARG A 203 2.33 -22.98 10.79
C ARG A 203 1.95 -21.72 11.58
N LEU A 204 2.86 -20.76 11.71
CA LEU A 204 2.69 -19.58 12.57
C LEU A 204 2.00 -18.40 11.87
N LEU A 205 2.27 -18.16 10.58
CA LEU A 205 1.79 -16.97 9.87
C LEU A 205 0.26 -16.83 9.81
N PRO A 206 -0.52 -17.91 9.58
CA PRO A 206 -1.97 -17.82 9.60
C PRO A 206 -2.51 -17.35 10.96
N TRP A 207 -1.90 -17.78 12.06
CA TRP A 207 -2.28 -17.35 13.42
C TRP A 207 -1.91 -15.88 13.68
N VAL A 208 -0.73 -15.44 13.24
CA VAL A 208 -0.34 -14.02 13.33
C VAL A 208 -1.29 -13.14 12.53
N PHE A 209 -1.70 -13.57 11.34
CA PHE A 209 -2.69 -12.86 10.54
C PHE A 209 -4.07 -12.85 11.20
N ALA A 210 -4.53 -13.99 11.74
CA ALA A 210 -5.80 -14.06 12.46
C ALA A 210 -5.82 -13.12 13.67
N LEU A 211 -4.71 -13.04 14.42
CA LEU A 211 -4.55 -12.09 15.52
C LEU A 211 -4.65 -10.63 15.03
N LEU A 212 -3.97 -10.29 13.94
CA LEU A 212 -4.05 -8.95 13.33
C LEU A 212 -5.49 -8.59 12.93
N VAL A 213 -6.21 -9.51 12.32
CA VAL A 213 -7.61 -9.32 11.92
C VAL A 213 -8.52 -9.15 13.14
N ALA A 214 -8.29 -9.90 14.22
CA ALA A 214 -9.04 -9.79 15.47
C ALA A 214 -8.78 -8.48 16.22
N LEU A 215 -7.56 -7.93 16.14
CA LEU A 215 -7.20 -6.66 16.78
C LEU A 215 -7.93 -5.46 16.16
N HIS A 216 -8.30 -5.53 14.88
CA HIS A 216 -8.99 -4.43 14.19
C HIS A 216 -10.34 -4.05 14.82
N PRO A 217 -11.35 -4.94 14.93
CA PRO A 217 -12.62 -4.58 15.55
C PRO A 217 -12.47 -4.26 17.04
N VAL A 218 -11.55 -4.91 17.76
CA VAL A 218 -11.30 -4.65 19.18
C VAL A 218 -10.78 -3.23 19.41
N SER A 219 -9.77 -2.82 18.64
CA SER A 219 -9.22 -1.45 18.73
C SER A 219 -10.25 -0.39 18.32
N TYR A 220 -11.07 -0.68 17.32
CA TYR A 220 -12.16 0.21 16.90
C TYR A 220 -13.25 0.38 17.96
N LEU A 221 -13.67 -0.71 18.62
CA LEU A 221 -14.68 -0.67 19.69
C LEU A 221 -14.16 0.00 20.96
N LEU A 222 -12.88 -0.18 21.29
CA LEU A 222 -12.29 0.40 22.49
C LEU A 222 -12.22 1.93 22.40
N GLU A 223 -11.80 2.47 21.26
CA GLU A 223 -11.89 3.90 20.98
C GLU A 223 -13.36 4.39 20.93
N GLY A 224 -14.26 3.47 20.58
CA GLY A 224 -15.73 3.54 20.69
C GLY A 224 -16.25 4.03 22.04
N GLN A 225 -15.79 3.37 23.09
CA GLN A 225 -16.37 3.45 24.44
C GLN A 225 -15.69 4.47 25.34
N LEU A 226 -14.39 4.69 25.17
CA LEU A 226 -13.59 5.50 26.11
C LEU A 226 -13.75 7.02 25.91
N ASN A 227 -14.15 7.48 24.72
CA ASN A 227 -14.17 8.90 24.37
C ASN A 227 -15.59 9.49 24.23
N THR A 228 -16.59 8.92 24.91
CA THR A 228 -17.97 9.43 24.93
C THR A 228 -18.11 10.85 25.50
N ALA A 229 -17.09 11.37 26.19
CA ALA A 229 -17.05 12.72 26.75
C ALA A 229 -16.55 13.82 25.78
N SER A 230 -15.90 13.47 24.66
CA SER A 230 -15.34 14.44 23.68
C SER A 230 -15.59 13.99 22.24
N VAL A 231 -16.82 14.18 21.80
CA VAL A 231 -17.36 13.65 20.52
C VAL A 231 -16.45 13.98 19.32
N THR A 232 -15.96 15.21 19.19
CA THR A 232 -15.25 15.68 17.99
C THR A 232 -13.81 15.19 17.86
N THR A 233 -13.07 15.03 18.96
CA THR A 233 -11.68 14.54 18.92
C THR A 233 -11.57 13.03 18.75
N SER A 234 -12.61 12.31 19.15
CA SER A 234 -12.67 10.85 19.09
C SER A 234 -12.91 10.30 17.68
N GLU A 235 -13.60 11.08 16.84
CA GLU A 235 -13.96 10.66 15.48
C GLU A 235 -12.73 10.62 14.57
N GLY A 236 -11.87 11.63 14.63
CA GLY A 236 -10.61 11.66 13.86
C GLY A 236 -9.67 10.51 14.20
N ALA A 237 -9.56 10.12 15.48
CA ALA A 237 -8.72 9.00 15.91
C ALA A 237 -9.22 7.64 15.39
N ARG A 238 -10.53 7.44 15.29
CA ARG A 238 -11.11 6.21 14.71
C ARG A 238 -10.84 6.12 13.21
N GLU A 239 -10.89 7.25 12.52
CA GLU A 239 -10.61 7.33 11.09
C GLU A 239 -9.14 7.06 10.79
N THR A 240 -8.22 7.64 11.54
CA THR A 240 -6.78 7.35 11.40
C THR A 240 -6.46 5.89 11.74
N LEU A 241 -7.10 5.31 12.76
CA LEU A 241 -6.96 3.90 13.13
C LEU A 241 -7.46 2.95 12.03
N MET A 242 -8.60 3.26 11.41
CA MET A 242 -9.09 2.52 10.24
C MET A 242 -8.13 2.65 9.06
N GLY A 243 -7.59 3.84 8.82
CA GLY A 243 -6.58 4.10 7.79
C GLY A 243 -5.33 3.23 7.99
N LEU A 244 -4.83 3.15 9.23
CA LEU A 244 -3.67 2.32 9.59
C LEU A 244 -3.92 0.83 9.30
N HIS A 245 -5.08 0.30 9.67
CA HIS A 245 -5.39 -1.10 9.37
C HIS A 245 -5.57 -1.35 7.87
N ALA A 246 -6.20 -0.41 7.15
CA ALA A 246 -6.32 -0.49 5.69
C ALA A 246 -4.96 -0.53 5.01
N THR A 247 -3.98 0.28 5.44
CA THR A 247 -2.62 0.26 4.88
C THR A 247 -1.88 -1.04 5.22
N LEU A 248 -2.00 -1.55 6.45
CA LEU A 248 -1.42 -2.85 6.83
C LEU A 248 -1.99 -3.99 5.96
N PHE A 249 -3.32 -4.05 5.79
CA PHE A 249 -3.95 -5.06 4.94
C PHE A 249 -3.57 -4.91 3.45
N MET A 250 -3.40 -3.67 2.97
CA MET A 250 -2.92 -3.41 1.62
C MET A 250 -1.50 -3.95 1.40
N LEU A 251 -0.59 -3.64 2.32
CA LEU A 251 0.80 -4.09 2.27
C LEU A 251 0.88 -5.63 2.27
N ILE A 252 0.10 -6.29 3.13
CA ILE A 252 0.02 -7.75 3.19
C ILE A 252 -0.49 -8.34 1.88
N ALA A 253 -1.57 -7.80 1.33
CA ALA A 253 -2.14 -8.25 0.07
C ALA A 253 -1.16 -8.11 -1.10
N LEU A 254 -0.50 -6.95 -1.22
CA LEU A 254 0.48 -6.68 -2.24
C LEU A 254 1.69 -7.62 -2.13
N GLN A 255 2.21 -7.81 -0.92
CA GLN A 255 3.35 -8.67 -0.66
C GLN A 255 3.08 -10.13 -1.04
N ILE A 256 1.91 -10.65 -0.65
CA ILE A 256 1.49 -12.00 -1.02
C ILE A 256 1.41 -12.14 -2.54
N LYS A 257 0.82 -11.16 -3.21
CA LYS A 257 0.67 -11.20 -4.66
C LYS A 257 2.00 -11.16 -5.40
N LEU A 258 2.93 -10.29 -4.97
CA LEU A 258 4.27 -10.22 -5.54
C LEU A 258 5.02 -11.54 -5.35
N ARG A 259 4.90 -12.16 -4.18
CA ARG A 259 5.49 -13.48 -3.89
C ARG A 259 4.90 -14.61 -4.74
N LEU A 260 3.58 -14.61 -4.93
CA LEU A 260 2.94 -15.62 -5.79
C LEU A 260 3.37 -15.44 -7.25
N ALA A 261 3.54 -14.20 -7.71
CA ALA A 261 4.02 -13.89 -9.05
C ALA A 261 5.49 -14.30 -9.25
N SER A 262 6.38 -14.05 -8.28
CA SER A 262 7.79 -14.44 -8.37
C SER A 262 7.94 -15.97 -8.44
N ASN A 263 7.25 -16.69 -7.56
CA ASN A 263 7.29 -18.15 -7.53
C ASN A 263 6.73 -18.78 -8.81
N ALA A 264 5.71 -18.17 -9.41
CA ALA A 264 5.18 -18.62 -10.70
C ALA A 264 6.19 -18.41 -11.84
N GLY A 265 6.94 -17.30 -11.82
CA GLY A 265 8.00 -17.01 -12.79
C GLY A 265 9.17 -17.99 -12.69
N GLU A 266 9.66 -18.27 -11.48
CA GLU A 266 10.75 -19.23 -11.24
C GLU A 266 10.38 -20.64 -11.73
N LYS A 267 9.20 -21.14 -11.36
CA LYS A 267 8.72 -22.46 -11.82
C LYS A 267 8.52 -22.53 -13.33
N ALA A 268 8.19 -21.40 -13.99
CA ALA A 268 8.12 -21.35 -15.45
C ALA A 268 9.51 -21.44 -16.09
N ALA A 269 10.52 -20.76 -15.51
CA ALA A 269 11.90 -20.79 -15.97
C ALA A 269 12.58 -22.17 -15.76
N GLU A 270 12.33 -22.82 -14.62
CA GLU A 270 12.80 -24.19 -14.37
C GLU A 270 12.24 -25.17 -15.41
N ARG A 271 10.93 -25.08 -15.69
CA ARG A 271 10.27 -25.92 -16.71
C ARG A 271 10.81 -25.70 -18.11
N SER A 272 11.13 -24.46 -18.50
CA SER A 272 11.77 -24.21 -19.79
C SER A 272 13.16 -24.82 -19.88
N THR A 273 13.89 -24.85 -18.76
CA THR A 273 15.25 -25.41 -18.69
C THR A 273 15.21 -26.94 -18.73
N SER A 274 14.32 -27.59 -17.97
CA SER A 274 14.11 -29.04 -18.03
C SER A 274 13.54 -29.51 -19.38
N GLN A 275 12.76 -28.68 -20.07
CA GLN A 275 12.30 -28.96 -21.44
C GLN A 275 13.39 -28.74 -22.50
N ALA A 276 14.38 -27.87 -22.27
CA ALA A 276 15.52 -27.71 -23.15
C ALA A 276 16.46 -28.92 -23.06
N VAL A 277 16.71 -29.43 -21.85
CA VAL A 277 17.56 -30.61 -21.62
C VAL A 277 16.91 -31.90 -22.16
N SER A 278 15.58 -32.05 -22.05
CA SER A 278 14.86 -33.23 -22.59
C SER A 278 14.58 -33.17 -24.11
N LYS A 279 14.92 -32.07 -24.80
CA LYS A 279 14.74 -31.93 -26.26
C LYS A 279 15.99 -32.19 -27.10
N SER A 280 17.10 -32.60 -26.47
CA SER A 280 18.31 -33.02 -27.19
C SER A 280 18.10 -34.29 -28.06
N GLY A 281 16.95 -34.98 -27.96
CA GLY A 281 16.74 -36.26 -28.62
C GLY A 281 15.47 -36.44 -29.48
N ARG A 282 14.64 -35.42 -29.76
CA ARG A 282 13.46 -35.63 -30.62
C ARG A 282 13.00 -34.40 -31.40
N SER A 283 13.03 -34.59 -32.72
CA SER A 283 12.60 -33.73 -33.82
C SER A 283 11.30 -32.93 -33.57
N SER A 284 11.37 -31.64 -33.88
CA SER A 284 10.30 -30.78 -34.41
C SER A 284 8.85 -31.12 -34.04
N LEU A 285 8.42 -30.73 -32.85
CA LEU A 285 6.98 -30.57 -32.56
C LEU A 285 6.51 -29.16 -32.98
N PRO A 286 5.37 -29.04 -33.68
CA PRO A 286 4.93 -27.79 -34.29
C PRO A 286 4.59 -26.72 -33.25
N ALA A 287 4.85 -25.45 -33.60
CA ALA A 287 4.64 -24.27 -32.76
C ALA A 287 3.21 -24.14 -32.19
N LYS A 288 2.22 -24.82 -32.79
CA LYS A 288 0.82 -24.89 -32.34
C LYS A 288 0.64 -25.52 -30.94
N LEU A 289 1.56 -26.40 -30.50
CA LEU A 289 1.54 -27.01 -29.16
C LEU A 289 2.22 -26.15 -28.08
N ARG A 290 3.07 -25.17 -28.46
CA ARG A 290 3.69 -24.25 -27.50
C ARG A 290 2.66 -23.32 -26.83
N PHE A 291 1.68 -22.84 -27.58
CA PHE A 291 0.59 -22.00 -27.01
C PHE A 291 -0.40 -22.79 -26.15
N ALA A 292 -0.63 -24.07 -26.44
CA ALA A 292 -1.47 -24.95 -25.61
C ALA A 292 -0.79 -25.29 -24.27
N ASN A 293 0.54 -25.48 -24.26
CA ASN A 293 1.30 -25.66 -23.02
C ASN A 293 1.47 -24.36 -22.22
N GLN A 294 1.53 -23.20 -22.89
CA GLN A 294 1.51 -21.90 -22.21
C GLN A 294 0.15 -21.64 -21.53
N ARG A 295 -0.96 -22.12 -22.14
CA ARG A 295 -2.29 -22.16 -21.51
C ARG A 295 -2.47 -23.22 -20.41
N ARG A 296 -1.54 -24.17 -20.27
CA ARG A 296 -1.50 -25.13 -19.14
C ARG A 296 -0.67 -24.63 -17.96
N ALA A 297 0.05 -23.51 -18.10
CA ALA A 297 0.66 -22.84 -16.96
C ALA A 297 -0.38 -22.39 -15.92
N SER A 298 -1.61 -22.06 -16.37
CA SER A 298 -2.73 -21.72 -15.48
C SER A 298 -3.40 -22.94 -14.82
N VAL A 299 -3.11 -24.17 -15.25
CA VAL A 299 -3.62 -25.41 -14.62
C VAL A 299 -2.66 -25.91 -13.51
N SER A 300 -1.46 -25.33 -13.41
CA SER A 300 -0.43 -25.75 -12.43
C SER A 300 -0.53 -25.09 -11.05
N ILE A 301 -1.53 -24.24 -10.78
CA ILE A 301 -1.73 -23.70 -9.43
C ILE A 301 -2.32 -24.77 -8.49
N LYS A 302 -2.98 -25.81 -9.02
CA LYS A 302 -3.44 -26.98 -8.26
C LYS A 302 -2.31 -27.81 -7.63
N ALA A 303 -1.08 -27.72 -8.14
CA ALA A 303 0.11 -28.35 -7.54
C ALA A 303 0.91 -27.39 -6.63
N LEU A 304 0.61 -26.08 -6.67
CA LEU A 304 1.16 -25.07 -5.75
C LEU A 304 0.31 -24.93 -4.47
N THR A 305 -0.94 -25.38 -4.52
CA THR A 305 -1.90 -25.39 -3.41
C THR A 305 -1.63 -26.51 -2.40
N SER A 306 -0.84 -27.54 -2.75
CA SER A 306 -0.48 -28.61 -1.82
C SER A 306 0.63 -28.25 -0.83
N GLU A 307 1.46 -27.24 -1.11
CA GLU A 307 2.58 -26.84 -0.21
C GLU A 307 2.33 -25.51 0.53
N ALA A 308 1.39 -24.67 0.09
CA ALA A 308 1.13 -23.35 0.70
C ALA A 308 -0.33 -22.85 0.51
N GLY A 309 -1.32 -23.73 0.70
CA GLY A 309 -2.75 -23.41 0.47
C GLY A 309 -3.29 -22.19 1.25
N TRP A 310 -2.68 -21.83 2.37
CA TRP A 310 -3.10 -20.66 3.16
C TRP A 310 -2.69 -19.31 2.54
N THR A 311 -1.64 -19.27 1.72
CA THR A 311 -1.05 -18.01 1.25
C THR A 311 -2.01 -17.22 0.32
N PRO A 312 -2.65 -17.82 -0.69
CA PRO A 312 -3.66 -17.13 -1.50
C PRO A 312 -4.88 -16.70 -0.68
N ALA A 313 -5.35 -17.54 0.24
CA ALA A 313 -6.50 -17.27 1.11
C ALA A 313 -6.27 -16.03 1.99
N VAL A 314 -5.12 -15.93 2.66
CA VAL A 314 -4.76 -14.76 3.47
C VAL A 314 -4.67 -13.50 2.63
N GLY A 315 -4.08 -13.58 1.42
CA GLY A 315 -4.03 -12.45 0.50
C GLY A 315 -5.43 -11.96 0.13
N ASN A 316 -6.33 -12.88 -0.22
CA ASN A 316 -7.71 -12.56 -0.57
C ASN A 316 -8.48 -11.93 0.59
N ILE A 317 -8.42 -12.51 1.78
CA ILE A 317 -9.05 -11.94 2.98
C ILE A 317 -8.52 -10.53 3.24
N SER A 318 -7.20 -10.33 3.15
CA SER A 318 -6.57 -9.03 3.34
C SER A 318 -7.05 -8.00 2.31
N THR A 319 -7.19 -8.38 1.03
CA THR A 319 -7.73 -7.46 0.00
C THR A 319 -9.17 -7.06 0.26
N VAL A 320 -10.01 -8.01 0.68
CA VAL A 320 -11.42 -7.75 0.98
C VAL A 320 -11.55 -6.87 2.21
N LEU A 321 -10.81 -7.15 3.29
CA LEU A 321 -10.78 -6.32 4.49
C LEU A 321 -10.28 -4.91 4.19
N CYS A 322 -9.19 -4.78 3.43
CA CYS A 322 -8.68 -3.48 2.99
C CYS A 322 -9.76 -2.69 2.24
N PHE A 323 -10.41 -3.32 1.26
CA PHE A 323 -11.47 -2.70 0.48
C PHE A 323 -12.68 -2.27 1.34
N VAL A 324 -13.14 -3.13 2.26
CA VAL A 324 -14.25 -2.84 3.17
C VAL A 324 -13.91 -1.69 4.12
N VAL A 325 -12.72 -1.69 4.72
CA VAL A 325 -12.28 -0.61 5.62
C VAL A 325 -12.16 0.71 4.86
N SER A 326 -11.58 0.69 3.64
CA SER A 326 -11.52 1.88 2.79
C SER A 326 -12.90 2.39 2.38
N LEU A 327 -13.87 1.50 2.13
CA LEU A 327 -15.24 1.88 1.82
C LEU A 327 -15.95 2.51 3.03
N THR A 328 -15.74 1.98 4.23
CA THR A 328 -16.22 2.57 5.48
C THR A 328 -15.63 3.96 5.71
N LEU A 329 -14.32 4.12 5.49
CA LEU A 329 -13.66 5.43 5.53
C LEU A 329 -14.25 6.41 4.52
N ASN A 330 -14.50 5.96 3.30
CA ASN A 330 -15.13 6.77 2.26
C ASN A 330 -16.53 7.25 2.65
N MET A 331 -17.32 6.39 3.29
CA MET A 331 -18.66 6.74 3.78
C MET A 331 -18.59 7.84 4.84
N LYS A 332 -17.62 7.76 5.77
CA LYS A 332 -17.46 8.76 6.84
C LYS A 332 -16.86 10.09 6.34
N LEU A 333 -15.74 10.03 5.63
CA LEU A 333 -14.97 11.23 5.24
C LEU A 333 -15.59 12.01 4.08
N THR A 334 -16.27 11.33 3.14
CA THR A 334 -16.78 11.97 1.91
C THR A 334 -18.30 11.89 1.77
N GLY A 335 -18.99 11.36 2.78
CA GLY A 335 -20.43 11.10 2.71
C GLY A 335 -20.82 10.07 1.65
N GLY A 336 -19.90 9.14 1.32
CA GLY A 336 -20.15 8.08 0.34
C GLY A 336 -20.09 8.55 -1.12
N SER A 337 -19.14 9.44 -1.44
CA SER A 337 -18.98 9.96 -2.81
C SER A 337 -18.98 8.83 -3.86
N ALA A 338 -19.73 9.03 -4.94
CA ALA A 338 -19.79 8.07 -6.04
C ALA A 338 -18.49 8.02 -6.86
N ARG A 339 -17.61 9.02 -6.74
CA ARG A 339 -16.37 9.12 -7.54
C ARG A 339 -15.22 8.30 -6.95
N SER A 340 -15.19 8.15 -5.63
CA SER A 340 -14.10 7.44 -4.94
C SER A 340 -14.09 5.94 -5.20
N ILE A 341 -15.21 5.34 -5.61
CA ILE A 341 -15.25 3.92 -5.99
C ILE A 341 -14.29 3.61 -7.13
N PHE A 342 -14.04 4.55 -8.04
CA PHE A 342 -13.08 4.35 -9.13
C PHE A 342 -11.63 4.29 -8.64
N LEU A 343 -11.33 4.90 -7.49
CA LEU A 343 -10.03 4.81 -6.82
C LEU A 343 -9.92 3.55 -5.95
N LEU A 344 -11.01 3.12 -5.32
CA LEU A 344 -11.03 1.96 -4.41
C LEU A 344 -11.17 0.62 -5.14
N ALA A 345 -11.97 0.54 -6.20
CA ALA A 345 -12.23 -0.73 -6.89
C ALA A 345 -10.96 -1.42 -7.46
N PRO A 346 -9.93 -0.71 -7.95
CA PRO A 346 -8.67 -1.33 -8.38
C PRO A 346 -7.96 -2.16 -7.30
N ILE A 347 -8.23 -1.92 -6.01
CA ILE A 347 -7.70 -2.73 -4.90
C ILE A 347 -8.07 -4.22 -5.09
N LEU A 348 -9.26 -4.50 -5.62
CA LEU A 348 -9.74 -5.85 -5.88
C LEU A 348 -8.95 -6.58 -6.98
N LEU A 349 -8.14 -5.87 -7.77
CA LEU A 349 -7.21 -6.54 -8.68
C LEU A 349 -6.16 -7.35 -7.94
N LEU A 350 -5.92 -7.08 -6.65
CA LEU A 350 -5.00 -7.83 -5.80
C LEU A 350 -5.53 -9.22 -5.41
N LEU A 351 -6.80 -9.54 -5.71
CA LEU A 351 -7.35 -10.88 -5.51
C LEU A 351 -6.56 -11.93 -6.32
N ASN A 352 -6.28 -13.05 -5.65
CA ASN A 352 -5.57 -14.20 -6.17
C ASN A 352 -6.55 -15.36 -6.40
N GLN A 353 -6.22 -16.22 -7.37
CA GLN A 353 -6.96 -17.47 -7.57
C GLN A 353 -6.68 -18.38 -6.37
N ASP A 354 -7.74 -18.93 -5.78
CA ASP A 354 -7.64 -19.83 -4.62
C ASP A 354 -8.57 -21.03 -4.77
N SER A 355 -8.21 -22.14 -4.15
CA SER A 355 -8.96 -23.39 -4.07
C SER A 355 -10.26 -23.31 -3.27
N GLY A 356 -10.42 -22.28 -2.43
CA GLY A 356 -11.61 -22.05 -1.62
C GLY A 356 -12.59 -21.03 -2.23
N ILE A 357 -12.53 -19.79 -1.75
CA ILE A 357 -13.55 -18.75 -1.97
C ILE A 357 -13.60 -18.27 -3.43
N PHE A 358 -12.46 -18.29 -4.12
CA PHE A 358 -12.29 -17.69 -5.45
C PHE A 358 -11.79 -18.69 -6.51
N THR A 359 -12.33 -19.91 -6.47
CA THR A 359 -12.01 -21.00 -7.42
C THR A 359 -12.26 -20.64 -8.88
N GLY A 360 -13.19 -19.72 -9.12
CA GLY A 360 -13.58 -19.26 -10.45
C GLY A 360 -12.75 -18.08 -10.99
N LEU A 361 -11.94 -17.38 -10.18
CA LEU A 361 -11.15 -16.22 -10.62
C LEU A 361 -9.91 -16.68 -11.37
N GLY A 362 -10.06 -17.04 -12.64
CA GLY A 362 -8.93 -17.32 -13.54
C GLY A 362 -8.27 -16.04 -14.10
N ASP A 363 -7.16 -16.17 -14.84
CA ASP A 363 -6.47 -15.04 -15.48
C ASP A 363 -7.38 -14.29 -16.46
N LYS A 364 -8.35 -15.01 -17.05
CA LYS A 364 -9.38 -14.42 -17.89
C LYS A 364 -10.34 -13.53 -17.10
N ARG A 365 -10.67 -13.89 -15.86
CA ARG A 365 -11.72 -13.24 -15.05
C ARG A 365 -11.17 -12.18 -14.08
N ARG A 366 -9.92 -11.73 -14.28
CA ARG A 366 -9.21 -10.83 -13.34
C ARG A 366 -9.91 -9.48 -13.12
N TYR A 367 -10.57 -8.94 -14.14
CA TYR A 367 -11.24 -7.64 -14.05
C TYR A 367 -12.68 -7.72 -13.56
N PHE A 368 -13.24 -8.94 -13.44
CA PHE A 368 -14.64 -9.15 -13.04
C PHE A 368 -14.97 -8.53 -11.67
N PRO A 369 -14.19 -8.74 -10.59
CA PRO A 369 -14.51 -8.17 -9.28
C PRO A 369 -14.58 -6.64 -9.29
N VAL A 370 -13.68 -6.00 -10.05
CA VAL A 370 -13.64 -4.54 -10.17
C VAL A 370 -14.93 -4.02 -10.80
N ALA A 371 -15.32 -4.57 -11.96
CA ALA A 371 -16.51 -4.14 -12.68
C ALA A 371 -17.81 -4.45 -11.91
N ALA A 372 -17.88 -5.61 -11.26
CA ALA A 372 -19.02 -6.00 -10.45
C ALA A 372 -19.21 -5.06 -9.26
N VAL A 373 -18.14 -4.74 -8.54
CA VAL A 373 -18.20 -3.88 -7.35
C VAL A 373 -18.42 -2.41 -7.72
N THR A 374 -17.83 -1.88 -8.80
CA THR A 374 -18.13 -0.51 -9.26
C THR A 374 -19.61 -0.35 -9.63
N SER A 375 -20.15 -1.31 -10.37
CA SER A 375 -21.54 -1.27 -10.82
C SER A 375 -22.51 -1.46 -9.64
N GLY A 376 -22.22 -2.42 -8.76
CA GLY A 376 -23.01 -2.67 -7.56
C GLY A 376 -23.01 -1.51 -6.57
N TYR A 377 -21.85 -0.87 -6.35
CA TYR A 377 -21.75 0.30 -5.47
C TYR A 377 -22.54 1.49 -6.01
N LEU A 378 -22.40 1.81 -7.31
CA LEU A 378 -23.15 2.90 -7.93
C LEU A 378 -24.66 2.63 -7.95
N PHE A 379 -25.06 1.39 -8.20
CA PHE A 379 -26.45 0.96 -8.12
C PHE A 379 -27.00 1.15 -6.69
N LEU A 380 -26.30 0.65 -5.68
CA LEU A 380 -26.73 0.78 -4.29
C LEU A 380 -26.75 2.24 -3.83
N ALA A 381 -25.76 3.04 -4.24
CA ALA A 381 -25.73 4.48 -3.96
C ALA A 381 -26.91 5.21 -4.62
N ALA A 382 -27.31 4.83 -5.83
CA ALA A 382 -28.50 5.36 -6.49
C ALA A 382 -29.78 4.98 -5.74
N VAL A 383 -29.92 3.71 -5.33
CA VAL A 383 -31.07 3.23 -4.53
C VAL A 383 -31.16 3.98 -3.20
N CYS A 384 -30.05 4.09 -2.45
CA CYS A 384 -30.03 4.83 -1.19
C CYS A 384 -30.42 6.30 -1.35
N ARG A 385 -30.00 6.95 -2.44
CA ARG A 385 -30.38 8.34 -2.75
C ARG A 385 -31.87 8.49 -3.07
N ILE A 386 -32.41 7.61 -3.91
CA ILE A 386 -33.84 7.58 -4.24
C ILE A 386 -34.67 7.30 -2.98
N TRP A 387 -34.22 6.35 -2.16
CA TRP A 387 -34.90 5.98 -0.92
C TRP A 387 -34.93 7.12 0.09
N LYS A 388 -33.81 7.85 0.26
CA LYS A 388 -33.75 9.00 1.15
C LYS A 388 -34.76 10.08 0.75
N GLU A 389 -34.79 10.44 -0.54
CA GLU A 389 -35.74 11.44 -1.05
C GLU A 389 -37.20 10.98 -0.91
N LEU A 390 -37.45 9.68 -1.06
CA LEU A 390 -38.76 9.09 -0.85
C LEU A 390 -39.18 9.12 0.62
N SER A 391 -38.26 8.90 1.55
CA SER A 391 -38.54 8.90 2.98
C SER A 391 -38.82 10.30 3.56
N GLU A 392 -38.30 11.34 2.92
CA GLU A 392 -38.50 12.74 3.32
C GLU A 392 -39.70 13.40 2.60
N GLY A 393 -40.26 12.76 1.57
CA GLY A 393 -41.34 13.31 0.74
C GLY A 393 -42.72 12.72 0.99
N ASP A 394 -43.75 13.54 0.82
CA ASP A 394 -45.15 13.08 0.85
C ASP A 394 -45.48 12.18 -0.35
N ILE A 395 -46.28 11.14 -0.10
CA ILE A 395 -46.77 10.21 -1.12
C ILE A 395 -47.62 10.99 -2.14
N GLY A 396 -47.19 11.01 -3.40
CA GLY A 396 -47.84 11.76 -4.49
C GLY A 396 -47.31 13.18 -4.71
N GLY A 397 -46.34 13.64 -3.92
CA GLY A 397 -45.68 14.93 -4.10
C GLY A 397 -44.55 14.92 -5.15
N PRO A 398 -43.84 16.05 -5.33
CA PRO A 398 -42.71 16.17 -6.26
C PRO A 398 -41.60 15.13 -6.04
N GLY A 399 -41.37 14.72 -4.79
CA GLY A 399 -40.42 13.66 -4.43
C GLY A 399 -40.81 12.28 -4.99
N TRP A 400 -42.11 11.99 -5.10
CA TRP A 400 -42.60 10.75 -5.70
C TRP A 400 -42.32 10.72 -7.22
N VAL A 401 -42.56 11.84 -7.91
CA VAL A 401 -42.25 11.97 -9.34
C VAL A 401 -40.75 11.81 -9.59
N PHE A 402 -39.92 12.41 -8.73
CA PHE A 402 -38.46 12.24 -8.77
C PHE A 402 -38.05 10.77 -8.57
N ALA A 403 -38.63 10.09 -7.59
CA ALA A 403 -38.31 8.70 -7.28
C ALA A 403 -38.72 7.74 -8.41
N VAL A 404 -39.93 7.91 -8.97
CA VAL A 404 -40.42 7.09 -10.10
C VAL A 404 -39.56 7.32 -11.35
N LYS A 405 -39.26 8.58 -11.68
CA LYS A 405 -38.39 8.93 -12.82
C LYS A 405 -37.01 8.28 -12.69
N ASN A 406 -36.32 8.51 -11.57
CA ASN A 406 -34.96 8.01 -11.38
C ASN A 406 -34.93 6.48 -11.16
N GLY A 407 -35.95 5.90 -10.53
CA GLY A 407 -36.12 4.45 -10.42
C GLY A 407 -36.33 3.77 -11.78
N GLY A 408 -37.17 4.37 -12.64
CA GLY A 408 -37.35 3.93 -14.03
C GLY A 408 -36.03 3.97 -14.82
N LEU A 409 -35.27 5.06 -14.70
CA LEU A 409 -33.96 5.17 -15.37
C LEU A 409 -32.92 4.18 -14.83
N LEU A 410 -32.96 3.85 -13.53
CA LEU A 410 -32.07 2.87 -12.92
C LEU A 410 -32.38 1.44 -13.39
N THR A 411 -33.66 1.07 -13.42
CA THR A 411 -34.10 -0.25 -13.91
C THR A 411 -33.76 -0.45 -15.39
N LEU A 412 -33.81 0.62 -16.18
CA LEU A 412 -33.49 0.61 -17.60
C LEU A 412 -31.98 0.45 -17.88
N VAL A 413 -31.10 0.91 -16.99
CA VAL A 413 -29.62 0.75 -17.12
C VAL A 413 -29.12 -0.59 -16.57
N SER A 414 -29.80 -1.16 -15.58
CA SER A 414 -29.38 -2.39 -14.88
C SER A 414 -29.09 -3.61 -15.80
N PRO A 415 -29.93 -3.93 -16.81
CA PRO A 415 -29.70 -5.07 -17.69
C PRO A 415 -28.35 -5.03 -18.42
N ASN A 416 -27.87 -3.84 -18.78
CA ASN A 416 -26.58 -3.69 -19.47
C ASN A 416 -25.41 -4.10 -18.55
N HIS A 417 -25.43 -3.66 -17.30
CA HIS A 417 -24.43 -4.06 -16.30
C HIS A 417 -24.49 -5.55 -15.98
N VAL A 418 -25.68 -6.13 -15.83
CA VAL A 418 -25.84 -7.58 -15.62
C VAL A 418 -25.28 -8.37 -16.80
N SER A 419 -25.57 -7.92 -18.04
CA SER A 419 -25.05 -8.56 -19.25
C SER A 419 -23.53 -8.52 -19.30
N LEU A 420 -22.91 -7.38 -18.98
CA LEU A 420 -21.46 -7.26 -18.92
C LEU A 420 -20.85 -8.15 -17.83
N ILE A 421 -21.40 -8.13 -16.62
CA ILE A 421 -20.89 -8.93 -15.50
C ILE A 421 -20.92 -10.43 -15.88
N ARG A 422 -21.99 -10.89 -16.53
CA ARG A 422 -22.07 -12.24 -17.11
C ARG A 422 -21.04 -12.45 -18.21
N PHE A 423 -20.88 -11.50 -19.13
CA PHE A 423 -19.88 -11.57 -20.21
C PHE A 423 -18.45 -11.68 -19.66
N MET A 424 -18.10 -10.92 -18.63
CA MET A 424 -16.78 -10.97 -17.98
C MET A 424 -16.54 -12.27 -17.22
N TRP A 425 -17.61 -12.94 -16.77
CA TRP A 425 -17.52 -14.24 -16.12
C TRP A 425 -17.39 -15.38 -17.13
N ASP A 426 -18.29 -15.47 -18.10
CA ASP A 426 -18.34 -16.63 -18.98
C ASP A 426 -17.39 -16.51 -20.18
N TYR A 427 -17.02 -15.29 -20.60
CA TYR A 427 -16.35 -15.02 -21.88
C TYR A 427 -17.01 -15.70 -23.09
N ALA A 428 -18.25 -16.17 -22.90
CA ALA A 428 -19.02 -16.86 -23.89
C ALA A 428 -19.56 -15.85 -24.89
N LYS A 429 -19.63 -16.26 -26.15
CA LYS A 429 -20.20 -15.47 -27.25
C LYS A 429 -21.66 -15.18 -26.91
N GLN A 430 -21.96 -13.96 -26.46
CA GLN A 430 -23.33 -13.49 -26.48
C GLN A 430 -23.71 -13.32 -27.95
N THR A 431 -24.72 -14.07 -28.39
CA THR A 431 -25.32 -14.02 -29.73
C THR A 431 -26.04 -12.71 -30.01
N ASP A 432 -26.18 -11.87 -29.00
CA ASP A 432 -27.15 -10.78 -28.99
C ASP A 432 -26.50 -9.44 -29.32
N THR A 433 -25.90 -9.33 -30.50
CA THR A 433 -25.54 -8.01 -31.06
C THR A 433 -26.75 -7.08 -31.15
N GLN A 434 -27.97 -7.63 -31.23
CA GLN A 434 -29.24 -6.90 -31.20
C GLN A 434 -29.56 -6.29 -29.83
N LEU A 435 -29.27 -7.01 -28.74
CA LEU A 435 -29.54 -6.53 -27.38
C LEU A 435 -28.56 -5.42 -27.00
N LEU A 436 -27.32 -5.50 -27.50
CA LEU A 436 -26.29 -4.47 -27.33
C LEU A 436 -26.61 -3.18 -28.11
N LEU A 437 -27.22 -3.29 -29.30
CA LEU A 437 -27.66 -2.12 -30.09
C LEU A 437 -28.86 -1.41 -29.46
N LEU A 438 -29.73 -2.14 -28.75
CA LEU A 438 -30.90 -1.58 -28.06
C LEU A 438 -30.55 -0.99 -26.68
N THR A 439 -29.59 -1.57 -25.95
CA THR A 439 -29.25 -1.11 -24.61
C THR A 439 -28.41 0.17 -24.59
N VAL A 440 -27.63 0.45 -25.65
CA VAL A 440 -26.84 1.68 -25.77
C VAL A 440 -27.70 2.96 -25.78
N PRO A 441 -28.71 3.14 -26.66
CA PRO A 441 -29.54 4.34 -26.65
C PRO A 441 -30.34 4.49 -25.36
N LEU A 442 -30.78 3.38 -24.76
CA LEU A 442 -31.42 3.35 -23.46
C LEU A 442 -30.48 3.85 -22.34
N SER A 443 -29.22 3.41 -22.34
CA SER A 443 -28.23 3.91 -21.38
C SER A 443 -27.88 5.38 -21.59
N LEU A 444 -27.87 5.86 -22.84
CA LEU A 444 -27.66 7.28 -23.17
C LEU A 444 -28.82 8.15 -22.68
N LEU A 445 -30.06 7.66 -22.79
CA LEU A 445 -31.23 8.33 -22.22
C LEU A 445 -31.08 8.54 -20.71
N SER A 446 -30.56 7.53 -20.00
CA SER A 446 -30.28 7.64 -18.56
C SER A 446 -29.20 8.68 -18.23
N VAL A 447 -28.18 8.84 -19.07
CA VAL A 447 -27.15 9.88 -18.89
C VAL A 447 -27.73 11.29 -18.99
N ILE A 448 -28.63 11.52 -19.95
CA ILE A 448 -29.20 12.84 -20.22
C ILE A 448 -30.33 13.16 -19.23
N ALA A 449 -31.22 12.20 -18.98
CA ALA A 449 -32.47 12.43 -18.25
C ALA A 449 -32.37 12.24 -16.73
N ALA A 450 -31.36 11.54 -16.21
CA ALA A 450 -31.25 11.30 -14.77
C ALA A 450 -30.88 12.57 -14.01
N ASP A 451 -31.43 12.75 -12.82
CA ASP A 451 -31.10 13.87 -11.95
C ASP A 451 -30.02 13.50 -10.92
N VAL A 452 -29.85 12.20 -10.68
CA VAL A 452 -28.91 11.64 -9.70
C VAL A 452 -27.57 11.31 -10.36
N ILE A 453 -26.47 11.89 -9.85
CA ILE A 453 -25.10 11.70 -10.37
C ILE A 453 -24.72 10.20 -10.49
N PRO A 454 -24.92 9.34 -9.47
CA PRO A 454 -24.69 7.90 -9.59
C PRO A 454 -25.32 7.25 -10.83
N ILE A 455 -26.55 7.62 -11.19
CA ILE A 455 -27.28 7.06 -12.34
C ILE A 455 -26.66 7.54 -13.64
N ARG A 456 -26.29 8.83 -13.74
CA ARG A 456 -25.56 9.37 -14.91
C ARG A 456 -24.24 8.65 -15.13
N VAL A 457 -23.47 8.45 -14.06
CA VAL A 457 -22.19 7.74 -14.10
C VAL A 457 -22.42 6.28 -14.51
N LEU A 458 -23.44 5.63 -13.95
CA LEU A 458 -23.79 4.24 -14.28
C LEU A 458 -24.20 4.10 -15.76
N GLY A 459 -24.94 5.08 -16.31
CA GLY A 459 -25.30 5.15 -17.73
C GLY A 459 -24.07 5.34 -18.64
N LEU A 460 -23.17 6.27 -18.31
CA LEU A 460 -21.92 6.48 -19.05
C LEU A 460 -21.05 5.22 -19.05
N LEU A 461 -20.95 4.56 -17.89
CA LEU A 461 -20.20 3.34 -17.73
C LEU A 461 -20.81 2.20 -18.56
N ALA A 462 -22.13 2.11 -18.63
CA ALA A 462 -22.85 1.15 -19.46
C ALA A 462 -22.57 1.34 -20.97
N VAL A 463 -22.48 2.60 -21.43
CA VAL A 463 -22.06 2.92 -22.81
C VAL A 463 -20.61 2.49 -23.05
N ALA A 464 -19.68 2.82 -22.14
CA ALA A 464 -18.29 2.39 -22.26
C ALA A 464 -18.14 0.86 -22.28
N TYR A 465 -18.87 0.17 -21.41
CA TYR A 465 -18.87 -1.28 -21.28
C TYR A 465 -19.39 -1.99 -22.52
N SER A 466 -20.50 -1.51 -23.09
CA SER A 466 -21.04 -2.04 -24.34
C SER A 466 -20.06 -1.85 -25.52
N LEU A 467 -19.39 -0.69 -25.62
CA LEU A 467 -18.34 -0.46 -26.63
C LEU A 467 -17.17 -1.43 -26.47
N VAL A 468 -16.64 -1.58 -25.24
CA VAL A 468 -15.54 -2.52 -24.96
C VAL A 468 -15.95 -3.95 -25.33
N GLN A 469 -17.15 -4.37 -24.94
CA GLN A 469 -17.68 -5.68 -25.26
C GLN A 469 -17.79 -5.88 -26.78
N PHE A 470 -18.27 -4.88 -27.53
CA PHE A 470 -18.34 -4.91 -28.98
C PHE A 470 -16.96 -5.08 -29.64
N PHE A 471 -15.97 -4.29 -29.22
CA PHE A 471 -14.60 -4.37 -29.75
C PHE A 471 -13.93 -5.71 -29.43
N VAL A 472 -14.06 -6.19 -28.19
CA VAL A 472 -13.48 -7.48 -27.76
C VAL A 472 -14.14 -8.64 -28.51
N SER A 473 -15.46 -8.64 -28.64
CA SER A 473 -16.20 -9.65 -29.41
C SER A 473 -15.76 -9.66 -30.88
N THR A 474 -15.60 -8.48 -31.49
CA THR A 474 -15.15 -8.35 -32.88
C THR A 474 -13.72 -8.86 -33.07
N ARG A 475 -12.81 -8.54 -32.15
CA ARG A 475 -11.43 -9.05 -32.14
C ARG A 475 -11.40 -10.58 -32.03
N ILE A 476 -12.20 -11.16 -31.14
CA ILE A 476 -12.32 -12.61 -30.98
C ILE A 476 -12.86 -13.26 -32.27
N ARG A 477 -13.86 -12.64 -32.91
CA ARG A 477 -14.41 -13.12 -34.20
C ARG A 477 -13.34 -13.14 -35.30
N ILE A 478 -12.61 -12.04 -35.48
CA ILE A 478 -11.56 -11.95 -36.49
C ILE A 478 -10.42 -12.94 -36.21
N ALA A 479 -10.02 -13.10 -34.95
CA ALA A 479 -9.00 -14.08 -34.57
C ALA A 479 -9.47 -15.53 -34.75
N GLY A 480 -10.74 -15.83 -34.47
CA GLY A 480 -11.34 -17.15 -34.69
C GLY A 480 -11.47 -17.51 -36.16
N MET A 481 -11.85 -16.55 -37.01
CA MET A 481 -11.91 -16.74 -38.48
C MET A 481 -10.53 -16.93 -39.11
N LYS A 482 -9.44 -16.47 -38.49
CA LYS A 482 -8.07 -16.74 -38.96
C LYS A 482 -7.57 -18.15 -38.61
N TYR A 483 -8.32 -18.90 -37.79
CA TYR A 483 -7.95 -20.25 -37.33
C TYR A 483 -8.71 -21.37 -38.06
N ILE A 484 -9.79 -21.01 -38.76
CA ILE A 484 -10.50 -21.84 -39.75
C ILE A 484 -9.83 -21.56 -41.09
#